data_AF-A0A1M6AZ83-F1
#
_entry.id   AF-A0A1M6AZ83-F1
#
_cell.length_a   1.000
_cell.length_b   1.000
_cell.length_c   1.000
_cell.angle_alpha   90.00
_cell.angle_beta   90.00
_cell.angle_gamma   90.00
#
_symmetry.space_group_name_H-M   'P 1'
#
loop_
_entity.id
_entity.type
_entity.pdbx_description
1 polymer ?
#
loop_
_entity_poly.entity_id
_entity_poly.type
_entity_poly.pdbx_seq_one_letter_code
_entity_poly.pdbx_strand_id
1 'polypeptide(L)'
;MKYLPYFAAISFLFPCQYACARTWTDTKGRKLEAELVNKSGNEVTLKRGSDGKEFTVKVEIFSAEDREFVTEWEPKSLEKKEDVTPAPKRVNGRKALDDVSEKHFSGEWPRLISADVSMEIEEDRGNENEYIYRSENYEFISNAKLSAVPVKRFAMLFEATKSYVQALPLGNSKAHRDTGDRYKVYLFETKSQYVRAGGPAQSAGVFMPSKGVIMVPFESLGLVGGAGSYRMDYERTNKTLPHEITHQITNAVYYAPGARGWYTEGLAEYVAVTPYRSGKFSCNNVERAVEEFVTGYSRKDNRGRALGEEINAPDLEKYMNMSYGEFTANGNFNYGLAALIVTYFCHYDGEGDGENLKNFLRALAKGESGKEAQKKLLAGRTFDELEKDIAKQWSRRGVKINFL
;
A
#
# COMPACT_ATOMS: atom_id res chain seq x y z
N MET A 1 51.31 50.71 37.41
CA MET A 1 51.30 50.26 36.01
C MET A 1 50.40 49.03 35.87
N LYS A 2 49.46 49.10 34.91
CA LYS A 2 48.97 48.02 34.01
C LYS A 2 48.20 46.81 34.60
N TYR A 3 46.86 46.96 34.54
CA TYR A 3 45.84 46.11 33.90
C TYR A 3 46.09 44.63 33.55
N LEU A 4 45.13 43.80 34.03
CA LEU A 4 44.43 42.64 33.43
C LEU A 4 45.18 41.34 33.02
N PRO A 5 44.70 40.15 33.44
CA PRO A 5 44.84 38.92 32.67
C PRO A 5 43.54 38.62 31.89
N TYR A 6 43.65 38.59 30.56
CA TYR A 6 42.66 38.00 29.66
C TYR A 6 42.75 36.46 29.76
N PHE A 7 41.69 35.81 30.22
CA PHE A 7 41.43 34.40 29.88
C PHE A 7 40.42 34.39 28.73
N ALA A 8 40.91 34.14 27.51
CA ALA A 8 40.05 33.84 26.37
C ALA A 8 39.58 32.38 26.49
N ALA A 9 38.36 32.19 27.00
CA ALA A 9 37.64 30.94 26.85
C ALA A 9 37.08 30.89 25.41
N ILE A 10 37.71 30.11 24.55
CA ILE A 10 37.16 29.77 23.23
C ILE A 10 36.04 28.76 23.48
N SER A 11 34.82 29.28 23.60
CA SER A 11 33.58 28.50 23.60
C SER A 11 33.25 28.18 22.14
N PHE A 12 33.52 26.95 21.71
CA PHE A 12 32.95 26.44 20.46
C PHE A 12 31.46 26.19 20.69
N LEU A 13 30.65 27.23 20.46
CA LEU A 13 29.22 27.12 20.22
C LEU A 13 29.03 26.33 18.92
N PHE A 14 28.71 25.04 19.04
CA PHE A 14 28.12 24.30 17.94
C PHE A 14 26.76 24.94 17.63
N PRO A 15 26.51 25.44 16.40
CA PRO A 15 25.19 25.87 16.02
C PRO A 15 24.27 24.64 16.00
N CYS A 16 23.35 24.62 16.95
CA CYS A 16 22.25 23.69 16.99
C CYS A 16 21.36 23.99 15.76
N GLN A 17 21.49 23.21 14.69
CA GLN A 17 20.56 23.23 13.57
C GLN A 17 19.25 22.52 13.98
N TYR A 18 18.48 23.16 14.85
CA TYR A 18 17.03 22.97 14.85
C TYR A 18 16.51 23.57 13.54
N ALA A 19 15.65 22.86 12.82
CA ALA A 19 14.84 23.50 11.79
C ALA A 19 13.99 24.57 12.49
N CYS A 20 14.40 25.84 12.35
CA CYS A 20 13.86 26.95 13.12
C CYS A 20 12.37 27.13 12.85
N ALA A 21 11.56 27.11 13.91
CA ALA A 21 10.27 27.79 13.90
C ALA A 21 10.49 29.23 13.37
N ARG A 22 9.62 29.67 12.45
CA ARG A 22 9.62 31.03 11.90
C ARG A 22 8.40 31.80 12.39
N THR A 23 8.50 33.12 12.40
CA THR A 23 7.36 33.98 12.60
C THR A 23 6.54 34.08 11.32
N TRP A 24 5.28 33.64 11.37
CA TRP A 24 4.26 33.81 10.34
C TRP A 24 3.45 35.07 10.64
N THR A 25 3.08 35.81 9.60
CA THR A 25 2.26 37.01 9.66
C THR A 25 1.03 36.83 8.79
N ASP A 26 -0.14 37.05 9.38
CA ASP A 26 -1.39 37.00 8.62
C ASP A 26 -1.73 38.34 7.94
N THR A 27 -2.72 38.34 7.05
CA THR A 27 -3.22 39.53 6.34
C THR A 27 -3.75 40.64 7.24
N LYS A 28 -3.94 40.39 8.54
CA LYS A 28 -4.35 41.35 9.56
C LYS A 28 -3.18 41.81 10.46
N GLY A 29 -1.95 41.38 10.16
CA GLY A 29 -0.73 41.73 10.89
C GLY A 29 -0.51 40.94 12.19
N ARG A 30 -1.28 39.87 12.44
CA ARG A 30 -1.10 39.00 13.61
C ARG A 30 0.10 38.08 13.37
N LYS A 31 0.92 37.90 14.39
CA LYS A 31 2.17 37.10 14.32
C LYS A 31 2.04 35.76 15.04
N LEU A 32 2.70 34.74 14.52
CA LEU A 32 2.69 33.38 15.07
C LEU A 32 4.03 32.67 14.85
N GLU A 33 4.66 32.22 15.93
CA GLU A 33 5.82 31.33 15.85
C GLU A 33 5.38 29.91 15.51
N ALA A 34 5.73 29.42 14.33
CA ALA A 34 5.42 28.06 13.91
C ALA A 34 6.39 27.52 12.86
N GLU A 35 6.51 26.20 12.82
CA GLU A 35 7.23 25.48 11.78
C GLU A 35 6.25 25.08 10.66
N LEU A 36 6.61 25.33 9.39
CA LEU A 36 5.87 24.75 8.25
C LEU A 36 6.22 23.28 8.14
N VAL A 37 5.23 22.41 8.38
CA VAL A 37 5.44 20.96 8.43
C VAL A 37 4.88 20.23 7.21
N ASN A 38 3.95 20.85 6.48
CA ASN A 38 3.37 20.29 5.26
C ASN A 38 2.77 21.38 4.36
N LYS A 39 2.78 21.13 3.04
CA LYS A 39 2.12 21.93 2.00
C LYS A 39 1.34 20.98 1.10
N SER A 40 0.02 21.17 0.99
CA SER A 40 -0.85 20.37 0.12
C SER A 40 -1.83 21.27 -0.62
N GLY A 41 -1.63 21.43 -1.92
CA GLY A 41 -2.41 22.36 -2.74
C GLY A 41 -2.32 23.80 -2.20
N ASN A 42 -3.46 24.36 -1.79
CA ASN A 42 -3.59 25.73 -1.26
C ASN A 42 -3.63 25.78 0.28
N GLU A 43 -3.31 24.69 0.95
CA GLU A 43 -3.28 24.61 2.42
C GLU A 43 -1.88 24.27 2.91
N VAL A 44 -1.54 24.85 4.06
CA VAL A 44 -0.31 24.55 4.79
C VAL A 44 -0.64 24.11 6.20
N THR A 45 0.11 23.13 6.68
CA THR A 45 0.04 22.70 8.08
C THR A 45 1.20 23.31 8.82
N LEU A 46 0.89 24.03 9.90
CA LEU A 46 1.86 24.67 10.76
C LEU A 46 1.87 23.96 12.12
N LYS A 47 3.07 23.78 12.67
CA LYS A 47 3.25 23.32 14.05
C LYS A 47 3.61 24.51 14.92
N ARG A 48 2.71 24.91 15.82
CA ARG A 48 2.92 26.08 16.68
C ARG A 48 4.08 25.83 17.65
N GLY A 49 5.01 26.78 17.71
CA GLY A 49 6.23 26.65 18.52
C GLY A 49 5.99 26.56 20.03
N SER A 50 4.88 27.13 20.53
CA SER A 50 4.59 27.22 21.96
C SER A 50 4.09 25.91 22.60
N ASP A 51 3.29 25.13 21.87
CA ASP A 51 2.62 23.93 22.40
C ASP A 51 2.76 22.70 21.47
N GLY A 52 3.45 22.85 20.34
CA GLY A 52 3.65 21.80 19.36
C GLY A 52 2.38 21.37 18.64
N LYS A 53 1.24 22.07 18.82
CA LYS A 53 -0.02 21.71 18.16
C LYS A 53 0.06 22.02 16.67
N GLU A 54 -0.39 21.06 15.88
CA GLU A 54 -0.51 21.19 14.43
C GLU A 54 -1.90 21.72 14.07
N PHE A 55 -1.97 22.65 13.13
CA PHE A 55 -3.21 23.18 12.59
C PHE A 55 -3.01 23.52 11.12
N THR A 56 -4.05 23.30 10.32
CA THR A 56 -4.04 23.52 8.87
C THR A 56 -4.79 24.79 8.55
N VAL A 57 -4.19 25.62 7.69
CA VAL A 57 -4.73 26.91 7.25
C VAL A 57 -4.48 27.12 5.77
N LYS A 58 -5.36 27.91 5.14
CA LYS A 58 -5.21 28.29 3.74
C LYS A 58 -4.03 29.23 3.56
N VAL A 59 -3.22 29.03 2.53
CA VAL A 59 -2.06 29.87 2.22
C VAL A 59 -2.44 31.35 2.05
N GLU A 60 -3.66 31.61 1.56
CA GLU A 60 -4.22 32.94 1.36
C GLU A 60 -4.29 33.81 2.62
N ILE A 61 -4.30 33.23 3.82
CA ILE A 61 -4.42 34.00 5.06
C ILE A 61 -3.12 34.72 5.43
N PHE A 62 -1.98 34.33 4.84
CA PHE A 62 -0.66 34.86 5.15
C PHE A 62 -0.29 36.09 4.32
N SER A 63 0.72 36.83 4.80
CA SER A 63 1.30 37.96 4.08
C SER A 63 1.91 37.54 2.73
N ALA A 64 2.21 38.51 1.86
CA ALA A 64 2.81 38.21 0.56
C ALA A 64 4.15 37.44 0.70
N GLU A 65 4.96 37.86 1.66
CA GLU A 65 6.28 37.29 1.96
C GLU A 65 6.18 35.85 2.49
N ASP A 66 5.20 35.57 3.35
CA ASP A 66 4.97 34.21 3.85
C ASP A 66 4.39 33.28 2.76
N ARG A 67 3.59 33.81 1.83
CA ARG A 67 3.10 33.05 0.67
C ARG A 67 4.21 32.71 -0.32
N GLU A 68 5.15 33.62 -0.52
CA GLU A 68 6.35 33.37 -1.34
C GLU A 68 7.22 32.27 -0.71
N PHE A 69 7.46 32.35 0.61
CA PHE A 69 8.17 31.29 1.32
C PHE A 69 7.47 29.92 1.22
N VAL A 70 6.14 29.86 1.38
CA VAL A 70 5.39 28.61 1.20
C VAL A 70 5.56 28.07 -0.22
N THR A 71 5.68 28.95 -1.22
CA THR A 71 5.87 28.56 -2.62
C THR A 71 7.23 27.87 -2.81
N GLU A 72 8.29 28.42 -2.22
CA GLU A 72 9.67 27.92 -2.31
C GLU A 72 9.99 26.77 -1.35
N TRP A 73 9.17 26.58 -0.32
CA TRP A 73 9.39 25.53 0.66
C TRP A 73 9.15 24.15 0.06
N GLU A 74 10.18 23.31 0.15
CA GLU A 74 10.15 21.89 -0.16
C GLU A 74 10.28 21.08 1.14
N PRO A 75 9.52 19.99 1.32
CA PRO A 75 9.71 19.12 2.47
C PRO A 75 11.13 18.54 2.44
N LYS A 76 11.81 18.51 3.60
CA LYS A 76 13.08 17.78 3.74
C LYS A 76 12.85 16.31 3.38
N SER A 77 13.09 15.94 2.13
CA SER A 77 13.14 14.56 1.70
C SER A 77 14.31 13.88 2.39
N LEU A 78 14.13 12.64 2.86
CA LEU A 78 15.23 11.78 3.27
C LEU A 78 16.32 11.84 2.21
N GLU A 79 17.48 12.38 2.58
CA GLU A 79 18.60 12.61 1.68
C GLU A 79 18.97 11.30 0.97
N LYS A 80 19.23 11.40 -0.33
CA LYS A 80 19.84 10.34 -1.13
C LYS A 80 21.19 9.99 -0.51
N LYS A 81 21.25 8.89 0.25
CA LYS A 81 22.50 8.12 0.32
C LYS A 81 22.56 7.31 -0.97
N GLU A 82 23.43 7.74 -1.88
CA GLU A 82 23.96 6.87 -2.92
C GLU A 82 24.60 5.68 -2.22
N ASP A 83 23.95 4.52 -2.32
CA ASP A 83 24.59 3.25 -2.06
C ASP A 83 24.48 2.40 -3.31
N VAL A 84 25.62 1.84 -3.70
CA VAL A 84 25.92 1.30 -5.01
C VAL A 84 25.31 -0.10 -5.11
N THR A 85 24.09 -0.18 -5.64
CA THR A 85 23.61 -1.39 -6.33
C THR A 85 23.62 -1.11 -7.83
N PRO A 86 24.33 -1.90 -8.66
CA PRO A 86 24.35 -1.67 -10.09
C PRO A 86 22.93 -1.79 -10.63
N ALA A 87 22.49 -0.75 -11.34
CA ALA A 87 21.23 -0.76 -12.06
C ALA A 87 21.15 -2.04 -12.94
N PRO A 88 19.99 -2.72 -12.99
CA PRO A 88 19.86 -3.92 -13.81
C PRO A 88 20.17 -3.58 -15.26
N LYS A 89 21.08 -4.38 -15.86
CA LYS A 89 21.60 -4.17 -17.21
C LYS A 89 20.44 -4.08 -18.21
N ARG A 90 20.38 -2.96 -18.93
CA ARG A 90 19.49 -2.77 -20.08
C ARG A 90 20.01 -3.60 -21.24
N VAL A 91 19.17 -4.49 -21.77
CA VAL A 91 19.35 -5.07 -23.11
C VAL A 91 18.13 -4.69 -23.93
N ASN A 92 18.33 -3.99 -25.05
CA ASN A 92 17.34 -3.67 -26.08
C ASN A 92 16.03 -2.98 -25.64
N GLY A 93 16.10 -1.95 -24.78
CA GLY A 93 15.02 -0.95 -24.67
C GLY A 93 13.65 -1.44 -24.15
N ARG A 94 13.52 -2.72 -23.74
CA ARG A 94 12.36 -3.26 -23.04
C ARG A 94 12.82 -3.72 -21.67
N LYS A 95 12.10 -3.32 -20.60
CA LYS A 95 12.21 -3.99 -19.29
C LYS A 95 12.03 -5.48 -19.56
N ALA A 96 12.90 -6.34 -19.04
CA ALA A 96 12.59 -7.76 -18.99
C ALA A 96 11.21 -7.88 -18.33
N LEU A 97 10.22 -8.39 -19.09
CA LEU A 97 8.98 -8.86 -18.50
C LEU A 97 9.38 -9.84 -17.40
N ASP A 98 8.70 -9.79 -16.26
CA ASP A 98 8.97 -10.76 -15.20
C ASP A 98 8.94 -12.16 -15.82
N ASP A 99 10.00 -12.96 -15.64
CA ASP A 99 10.04 -14.35 -16.10
C ASP A 99 9.01 -15.13 -15.28
N VAL A 100 7.78 -15.22 -15.81
CA VAL A 100 6.68 -15.90 -15.16
C VAL A 100 6.79 -17.38 -15.44
N SER A 101 7.12 -18.16 -14.40
CA SER A 101 7.27 -19.60 -14.53
C SER A 101 5.92 -20.30 -14.66
N GLU A 102 5.77 -21.16 -15.68
CA GLU A 102 4.54 -21.93 -15.92
C GLU A 102 4.14 -22.80 -14.72
N LYS A 103 5.12 -23.26 -13.93
CA LYS A 103 4.89 -24.05 -12.70
C LYS A 103 4.02 -23.33 -11.67
N HIS A 104 3.93 -21.99 -11.73
CA HIS A 104 3.13 -21.19 -10.81
C HIS A 104 1.67 -21.01 -11.27
N PHE A 105 1.26 -21.64 -12.38
CA PHE A 105 -0.16 -21.70 -12.82
C PHE A 105 -0.81 -23.08 -12.59
N SER A 106 -0.02 -24.12 -12.36
CA SER A 106 -0.50 -25.51 -12.30
C SER A 106 -0.90 -26.00 -10.90
N GLY A 107 -0.95 -25.11 -9.90
CA GLY A 107 -1.36 -25.45 -8.53
C GLY A 107 -2.86 -25.57 -8.36
N GLU A 108 -3.29 -26.29 -7.32
CA GLU A 108 -4.67 -26.22 -6.83
C GLU A 108 -4.91 -24.90 -6.09
N TRP A 109 -6.16 -24.45 -6.07
CA TRP A 109 -6.52 -23.31 -5.26
C TRP A 109 -6.33 -23.62 -3.77
N PRO A 110 -5.64 -22.77 -2.99
CA PRO A 110 -5.34 -23.08 -1.61
C PRO A 110 -6.60 -23.14 -0.75
N ARG A 111 -6.61 -24.05 0.23
CA ARG A 111 -7.68 -24.19 1.24
C ARG A 111 -7.33 -23.53 2.57
N LEU A 112 -6.07 -23.66 2.96
CA LEU A 112 -5.49 -23.12 4.17
C LEU A 112 -4.05 -22.73 3.89
N ILE A 113 -3.68 -21.51 4.27
CA ILE A 113 -2.28 -21.08 4.31
C ILE A 113 -1.90 -20.87 5.76
N SER A 114 -0.71 -21.32 6.11
CA SER A 114 -0.12 -21.11 7.43
C SER A 114 1.33 -20.68 7.23
N ALA A 115 1.70 -19.54 7.80
CA ALA A 115 3.10 -19.17 7.97
C ALA A 115 3.50 -19.36 9.43
N ASP A 116 4.60 -20.06 9.66
CA ASP A 116 5.35 -19.92 10.90
C ASP A 116 6.51 -18.95 10.63
N VAL A 117 6.77 -18.06 11.58
CA VAL A 117 7.78 -17.02 11.42
C VAL A 117 8.81 -17.16 12.51
N SER A 118 10.00 -17.60 12.10
CA SER A 118 11.24 -17.27 12.80
C SER A 118 11.55 -15.80 12.53
N MET A 119 11.97 -15.08 13.57
CA MET A 119 12.47 -13.71 13.40
C MET A 119 13.86 -13.61 13.97
N GLU A 120 14.74 -13.00 13.18
CA GLU A 120 16.00 -12.48 13.67
C GLU A 120 15.76 -11.04 14.10
N ILE A 121 15.95 -10.79 15.39
CA ILE A 121 15.83 -9.47 15.97
C ILE A 121 17.24 -8.91 16.13
N GLU A 122 17.42 -7.69 15.63
CA GLU A 122 18.47 -6.72 15.92
C GLU A 122 19.61 -6.58 14.89
N GLU A 123 19.69 -5.38 14.30
CA GLU A 123 20.94 -4.63 14.14
C GLU A 123 20.60 -3.13 14.09
N ASP A 124 20.97 -2.38 15.13
CA ASP A 124 20.96 -0.91 15.14
C ASP A 124 22.05 -0.44 14.17
N ARG A 125 21.66 0.20 13.06
CA ARG A 125 22.60 0.77 12.10
C ARG A 125 22.72 2.28 12.26
N GLY A 126 23.24 2.71 13.41
CA GLY A 126 24.20 3.82 13.52
C GLY A 126 23.76 5.23 13.10
N ASN A 127 22.50 5.46 12.71
CA ASN A 127 21.88 6.78 12.66
C ASN A 127 20.83 6.81 13.76
N GLU A 128 20.83 7.83 14.62
CA GLU A 128 20.20 7.86 15.96
C GLU A 128 18.68 7.56 16.05
N ASN A 129 17.98 7.14 15.00
CA ASN A 129 16.52 6.90 15.01
C ASN A 129 16.03 5.81 14.03
N GLU A 130 16.81 4.79 13.64
CA GLU A 130 16.33 3.69 12.78
C GLU A 130 16.56 2.30 13.39
N TYR A 131 15.49 1.50 13.49
CA TYR A 131 15.48 0.15 14.04
C TYR A 131 15.09 -0.85 12.95
N ILE A 132 15.94 -1.86 12.73
CA ILE A 132 15.73 -2.85 11.67
C ILE A 132 15.36 -4.21 12.28
N TYR A 133 14.30 -4.80 11.76
CA TYR A 133 13.82 -6.14 12.11
C TYR A 133 13.73 -7.00 10.86
N ARG A 134 14.05 -8.30 10.97
CA ARG A 134 14.08 -9.19 9.80
C ARG A 134 13.28 -10.46 10.06
N SER A 135 12.48 -10.82 9.07
CA SER A 135 11.95 -12.18 8.88
C SER A 135 12.64 -12.81 7.68
N GLU A 136 12.17 -13.99 7.26
CA GLU A 136 12.73 -14.71 6.12
C GLU A 136 12.74 -13.84 4.85
N ASN A 137 11.62 -13.18 4.54
CA ASN A 137 11.43 -12.46 3.29
C ASN A 137 11.32 -10.94 3.43
N TYR A 138 11.24 -10.39 4.66
CA TYR A 138 10.99 -8.96 4.88
C TYR A 138 12.01 -8.30 5.81
N GLU A 139 12.34 -7.04 5.48
CA GLU A 139 13.11 -6.12 6.31
C GLU A 139 12.20 -4.95 6.72
N PHE A 140 11.93 -4.84 8.02
CA PHE A 140 11.11 -3.79 8.62
C PHE A 140 12.01 -2.70 9.19
N ILE A 141 11.92 -1.49 8.64
CA ILE A 141 12.73 -0.33 8.99
C ILE A 141 11.83 0.63 9.74
N SER A 142 12.03 0.76 11.05
CA SER A 142 11.18 1.57 11.92
C SER A 142 11.92 2.78 12.47
N ASN A 143 11.22 3.92 12.54
CA ASN A 143 11.76 5.13 13.15
C ASN A 143 11.59 5.21 14.68
N ALA A 144 11.07 4.14 15.31
CA ALA A 144 10.92 4.04 16.76
C ALA A 144 11.11 2.59 17.21
N LYS A 145 11.67 2.40 18.41
CA LYS A 145 11.95 1.05 18.93
C LYS A 145 10.64 0.33 19.24
N LEU A 146 10.49 -0.84 18.62
CA LEU A 146 9.42 -1.80 18.89
C LEU A 146 9.96 -3.00 19.67
N SER A 147 9.12 -3.55 20.55
CA SER A 147 9.40 -4.80 21.23
C SER A 147 9.23 -6.01 20.29
N ALA A 148 9.80 -7.16 20.66
CA ALA A 148 9.79 -8.36 19.83
C ALA A 148 8.37 -8.86 19.46
N VAL A 149 7.42 -8.76 20.39
CA VAL A 149 6.08 -9.35 20.24
C VAL A 149 5.25 -8.68 19.16
N PRO A 150 5.07 -7.33 19.15
CA PRO A 150 4.38 -6.67 18.06
C PRO A 150 5.05 -6.86 16.69
N VAL A 151 6.39 -6.83 16.65
CA VAL A 151 7.15 -7.07 15.41
C VAL A 151 6.86 -8.45 14.85
N LYS A 152 6.93 -9.48 15.69
CA LYS A 152 6.63 -10.86 15.28
C LYS A 152 5.23 -10.98 14.69
N ARG A 153 4.24 -10.29 15.27
CA ARG A 153 2.84 -10.37 14.80
C ARG A 153 2.61 -9.76 13.44
N PHE A 154 3.16 -8.57 13.15
CA PHE A 154 3.01 -8.03 11.80
C PHE A 154 3.91 -8.77 10.81
N ALA A 155 5.11 -9.21 11.20
CA ALA A 155 5.94 -10.04 10.32
C ALA A 155 5.20 -11.32 9.89
N MET A 156 4.50 -11.98 10.82
CA MET A 156 3.61 -13.12 10.51
C MET A 156 2.54 -12.79 9.48
N LEU A 157 1.96 -11.59 9.48
CA LEU A 157 0.98 -11.17 8.48
C LEU A 157 1.62 -11.01 7.10
N PHE A 158 2.80 -10.39 7.03
CA PHE A 158 3.55 -10.18 5.79
C PHE A 158 3.96 -11.51 5.17
N GLU A 159 4.57 -12.39 5.97
CA GLU A 159 4.96 -13.74 5.51
C GLU A 159 3.76 -14.59 5.10
N ALA A 160 2.69 -14.62 5.90
CA ALA A 160 1.47 -15.36 5.55
C ALA A 160 0.82 -14.84 4.27
N THR A 161 0.82 -13.52 4.05
CA THR A 161 0.27 -12.93 2.81
C THR A 161 1.13 -13.30 1.62
N LYS A 162 2.46 -13.26 1.76
CA LYS A 162 3.38 -13.74 0.72
C LYS A 162 3.13 -15.20 0.37
N SER A 163 3.07 -16.08 1.37
CA SER A 163 2.76 -17.50 1.17
C SER A 163 1.41 -17.71 0.50
N TYR A 164 0.41 -16.89 0.83
CA TYR A 164 -0.88 -16.97 0.17
C TYR A 164 -0.80 -16.59 -1.31
N VAL A 165 -0.18 -15.46 -1.64
CA VAL A 165 -0.02 -15.05 -3.05
C VAL A 165 0.87 -16.02 -3.84
N GLN A 166 1.86 -16.64 -3.20
CA GLN A 166 2.68 -17.72 -3.79
C GLN A 166 1.86 -18.96 -4.14
N ALA A 167 0.90 -19.31 -3.28
CA ALA A 167 0.07 -20.51 -3.44
C ALA A 167 -1.08 -20.32 -4.44
N LEU A 168 -1.47 -19.08 -4.77
CA LEU A 168 -2.45 -18.82 -5.81
C LEU A 168 -1.90 -19.28 -7.17
N PRO A 169 -2.65 -20.09 -7.95
CA PRO A 169 -2.20 -20.60 -9.24
C PRO A 169 -2.35 -19.54 -10.36
N LEU A 170 -1.83 -18.34 -10.11
CA LEU A 170 -1.97 -17.14 -10.94
C LEU A 170 -0.62 -16.66 -11.48
N GLY A 171 0.44 -17.47 -11.39
CA GLY A 171 1.72 -17.12 -12.00
C GLY A 171 2.51 -16.03 -11.28
N ASN A 172 2.20 -15.71 -10.00
CA ASN A 172 2.85 -14.62 -9.24
C ASN A 172 4.32 -14.92 -8.87
N SER A 173 5.18 -14.99 -9.88
CA SER A 173 6.59 -15.36 -9.79
C SER A 173 7.41 -14.37 -8.99
N LYS A 174 7.00 -13.10 -8.90
CA LYS A 174 7.60 -12.12 -7.98
C LYS A 174 7.48 -12.57 -6.52
N ALA A 175 6.35 -13.15 -6.10
CA ALA A 175 6.22 -13.71 -4.76
C ALA A 175 7.16 -14.90 -4.50
N HIS A 176 7.63 -15.57 -5.55
CA HIS A 176 8.59 -16.69 -5.50
C HIS A 176 10.05 -16.27 -5.66
N ARG A 177 10.33 -14.98 -5.87
CA ARG A 177 11.71 -14.50 -6.05
C ARG A 177 12.53 -14.72 -4.78
N ASP A 178 13.58 -15.50 -4.94
CA ASP A 178 14.72 -15.54 -4.04
C ASP A 178 15.82 -14.64 -4.62
N THR A 179 15.71 -13.34 -4.36
CA THR A 179 16.69 -12.35 -4.83
C THR A 179 17.91 -12.25 -3.90
N GLY A 180 17.95 -12.98 -2.78
CA GLY A 180 18.83 -12.69 -1.65
C GLY A 180 18.47 -11.40 -0.89
N ASP A 181 17.78 -10.45 -1.55
CA ASP A 181 17.23 -9.23 -0.96
C ASP A 181 15.84 -9.46 -0.35
N ARG A 182 15.62 -8.88 0.83
CA ARG A 182 14.32 -8.86 1.52
C ARG A 182 13.45 -7.70 1.06
N TYR A 183 12.13 -7.90 1.04
CA TYR A 183 11.15 -6.85 0.79
C TYR A 183 11.17 -5.82 1.92
N LYS A 184 11.35 -4.55 1.56
CA LYS A 184 11.45 -3.45 2.53
C LYS A 184 10.08 -2.92 2.93
N VAL A 185 9.92 -2.67 4.23
CA VAL A 185 8.73 -2.10 4.84
C VAL A 185 9.15 -1.00 5.80
N TYR A 186 8.74 0.24 5.53
CA TYR A 186 9.00 1.38 6.40
C TYR A 186 7.86 1.58 7.39
N LEU A 187 8.20 1.62 8.67
CA LEU A 187 7.25 1.74 9.78
C LEU A 187 7.43 3.10 10.47
N PHE A 188 6.35 3.86 10.55
CA PHE A 188 6.36 5.21 11.09
C PHE A 188 5.57 5.29 12.39
N GLU A 189 6.20 5.76 13.45
CA GLU A 189 5.59 5.93 14.76
C GLU A 189 4.31 6.76 14.72
N THR A 190 4.29 7.82 13.90
CA THR A 190 3.15 8.73 13.76
C THR A 190 2.68 8.85 12.32
N LYS A 191 1.39 9.13 12.15
CA LYS A 191 0.80 9.43 10.85
C LYS A 191 1.46 10.64 10.16
N SER A 192 1.84 11.66 10.92
CA SER A 192 2.56 12.83 10.37
C SER A 192 3.93 12.47 9.80
N GLN A 193 4.70 11.57 10.45
CA GLN A 193 5.96 11.07 9.89
C GLN A 193 5.74 10.26 8.60
N TYR A 194 4.72 9.41 8.58
CA TYR A 194 4.32 8.66 7.38
C TYR A 194 3.98 9.59 6.21
N VAL A 195 3.21 10.65 6.46
CA VAL A 195 2.85 11.65 5.44
C VAL A 195 4.08 12.41 4.95
N ARG A 196 4.94 12.87 5.87
CA ARG A 196 6.21 13.54 5.50
C ARG A 196 7.12 12.66 4.65
N ALA A 197 7.10 11.34 4.84
CA ALA A 197 7.86 10.40 4.03
C ALA A 197 7.25 10.13 2.63
N GLY A 198 6.09 10.73 2.32
CA GLY A 198 5.39 10.63 1.04
C GLY A 198 4.14 9.73 1.04
N GLY A 199 3.70 9.27 2.22
CA GLY A 199 2.49 8.47 2.36
C GLY A 199 1.18 9.30 2.25
N PRO A 200 0.11 8.80 1.59
CA PRO A 200 -1.16 9.53 1.53
C PRO A 200 -1.84 9.74 2.89
N ALA A 201 -2.26 10.97 3.19
CA ALA A 201 -2.84 11.30 4.50
C ALA A 201 -4.05 10.45 4.90
N GLN A 202 -4.86 9.99 3.94
CA GLN A 202 -6.07 9.20 4.20
C GLN A 202 -5.85 7.67 4.14
N SER A 203 -4.67 7.19 3.75
CA SER A 203 -4.44 5.75 3.61
C SER A 203 -3.97 5.08 4.90
N ALA A 204 -4.26 3.80 5.05
CA ALA A 204 -3.76 3.00 6.18
C ALA A 204 -2.32 2.49 5.97
N GLY A 205 -1.77 2.70 4.79
CA GLY A 205 -0.50 2.21 4.32
C GLY A 205 -0.45 2.48 2.83
N VAL A 206 0.71 2.29 2.21
CA VAL A 206 0.82 2.39 0.75
C VAL A 206 2.00 1.56 0.27
N PHE A 207 1.78 0.78 -0.78
CA PHE A 207 2.86 0.27 -1.61
C PHE A 207 3.32 1.36 -2.59
N MET A 208 4.62 1.62 -2.61
CA MET A 208 5.27 2.60 -3.50
C MET A 208 5.97 1.86 -4.65
N PRO A 209 5.36 1.70 -5.84
CA PRO A 209 5.90 0.85 -6.90
C PRO A 209 7.27 1.32 -7.42
N SER A 210 7.52 2.63 -7.43
CA SER A 210 8.78 3.23 -7.88
C SER A 210 9.97 2.86 -6.98
N LYS A 211 9.70 2.58 -5.69
CA LYS A 211 10.71 2.21 -4.70
C LYS A 211 10.67 0.73 -4.35
N GLY A 212 9.58 0.03 -4.66
CA GLY A 212 9.37 -1.37 -4.29
C GLY A 212 9.13 -1.59 -2.79
N VAL A 213 8.70 -0.56 -2.06
CA VAL A 213 8.58 -0.59 -0.59
C VAL A 213 7.15 -0.35 -0.15
N ILE A 214 6.79 -0.89 1.01
CA ILE A 214 5.54 -0.55 1.70
C ILE A 214 5.86 0.45 2.81
N MET A 215 4.98 1.43 2.98
CA MET A 215 5.04 2.39 4.09
C MET A 215 3.80 2.22 4.96
N VAL A 216 3.97 2.16 6.29
CA VAL A 216 2.87 1.91 7.24
C VAL A 216 3.05 2.76 8.50
N PRO A 217 2.03 3.52 8.93
CA PRO A 217 2.04 4.12 10.26
C PRO A 217 1.67 3.08 11.35
N PHE A 218 2.22 3.22 12.55
CA PHE A 218 2.01 2.31 13.68
C PHE A 218 0.53 2.09 14.03
N GLU A 219 -0.27 3.15 13.94
CA GLU A 219 -1.71 3.06 14.18
C GLU A 219 -2.40 2.00 13.30
N SER A 220 -1.95 1.83 12.05
CA SER A 220 -2.48 0.82 11.13
C SER A 220 -2.05 -0.60 11.45
N LEU A 221 -0.96 -0.76 12.18
CA LEU A 221 -0.54 -2.04 12.74
C LEU A 221 -1.30 -2.38 14.04
N GLY A 222 -2.22 -1.51 14.48
CA GLY A 222 -2.87 -1.63 15.78
C GLY A 222 -1.91 -1.38 16.94
N LEU A 223 -0.79 -0.70 16.73
CA LEU A 223 0.14 -0.35 17.81
C LEU A 223 -0.42 0.85 18.57
N VAL A 224 -0.54 0.71 19.89
CA VAL A 224 -0.93 1.79 20.80
C VAL A 224 0.13 1.94 21.88
N GLY A 225 0.43 3.18 22.26
CA GLY A 225 1.49 3.51 23.23
C GLY A 225 2.30 4.72 22.80
N GLY A 226 3.46 4.88 23.43
CA GLY A 226 4.44 5.94 23.14
C GLY A 226 5.75 5.70 23.88
N ALA A 227 6.85 6.33 23.43
CA ALA A 227 8.17 6.30 24.06
C ALA A 227 8.72 4.88 24.33
N GLY A 228 8.70 4.00 23.32
CA GLY A 228 9.31 2.65 23.39
C GLY A 228 8.46 1.59 24.10
N SER A 229 7.26 1.94 24.59
CA SER A 229 6.31 1.01 25.23
C SER A 229 5.08 0.75 24.36
N TYR A 230 5.30 0.10 23.22
CA TYR A 230 4.22 -0.24 22.29
C TYR A 230 3.56 -1.57 22.63
N ARG A 231 2.22 -1.58 22.66
CA ARG A 231 1.40 -2.79 22.77
C ARG A 231 0.43 -2.89 21.59
N MET A 232 -0.04 -4.10 21.32
CA MET A 232 -1.02 -4.35 20.28
C MET A 232 -2.43 -4.12 20.82
N ASP A 233 -3.18 -3.26 20.15
CA ASP A 233 -4.63 -3.20 20.20
C ASP A 233 -5.18 -4.08 19.06
N TYR A 234 -5.72 -5.23 19.44
CA TYR A 234 -6.21 -6.24 18.51
C TYR A 234 -7.44 -5.78 17.72
N GLU A 235 -8.21 -4.84 18.26
CA GLU A 235 -9.40 -4.30 17.61
C GLU A 235 -9.03 -3.23 16.56
N ARG A 236 -7.82 -2.66 16.63
CA ARG A 236 -7.35 -1.59 15.73
C ARG A 236 -6.44 -2.07 14.58
N THR A 237 -6.14 -3.36 14.50
CA THR A 237 -5.26 -3.88 13.42
C THR A 237 -5.92 -3.71 12.04
N ASN A 238 -5.23 -3.02 11.13
CA ASN A 238 -5.80 -2.73 9.82
C ASN A 238 -5.59 -3.91 8.86
N LYS A 239 -6.70 -4.44 8.32
CA LYS A 239 -6.65 -5.56 7.32
C LYS A 239 -6.47 -5.04 5.89
N THR A 240 -6.06 -3.77 5.71
CA THR A 240 -5.57 -3.22 4.44
C THR A 240 -4.13 -3.63 4.14
N LEU A 241 -3.39 -4.16 5.11
CA LEU A 241 -2.00 -4.54 4.88
C LEU A 241 -1.84 -5.68 3.86
N PRO A 242 -2.64 -6.76 3.89
CA PRO A 242 -2.56 -7.77 2.85
C PRO A 242 -2.82 -7.22 1.43
N HIS A 243 -3.63 -6.17 1.30
CA HIS A 243 -3.85 -5.47 0.02
C HIS A 243 -2.54 -4.85 -0.48
N GLU A 244 -1.87 -4.06 0.36
CA GLU A 244 -0.57 -3.44 0.00
C GLU A 244 0.54 -4.48 -0.24
N ILE A 245 0.57 -5.54 0.57
CA ILE A 245 1.52 -6.65 0.42
C ILE A 245 1.31 -7.34 -0.93
N THR A 246 0.06 -7.60 -1.29
CA THR A 246 -0.29 -8.21 -2.58
C THR A 246 0.25 -7.37 -3.73
N HIS A 247 0.10 -6.04 -3.69
CA HIS A 247 0.70 -5.18 -4.71
C HIS A 247 2.23 -5.29 -4.76
N GLN A 248 2.89 -5.33 -3.60
CA GLN A 248 4.35 -5.44 -3.53
C GLN A 248 4.87 -6.70 -4.20
N ILE A 249 4.14 -7.81 -4.14
CA ILE A 249 4.60 -9.12 -4.63
C ILE A 249 3.87 -9.60 -5.89
N THR A 250 2.96 -8.79 -6.46
CA THR A 250 2.36 -9.03 -7.78
C THR A 250 3.34 -8.70 -8.89
N ASN A 251 3.37 -9.51 -9.95
CA ASN A 251 4.23 -9.28 -11.11
C ASN A 251 3.95 -7.91 -11.74
N ALA A 252 5.01 -7.17 -12.08
CA ALA A 252 4.94 -5.87 -12.73
C ALA A 252 4.19 -5.94 -14.07
N VAL A 253 4.27 -7.07 -14.78
CA VAL A 253 3.59 -7.29 -16.06
C VAL A 253 2.06 -7.29 -15.94
N TYR A 254 1.52 -7.59 -14.75
CA TYR A 254 0.07 -7.54 -14.49
C TYR A 254 -0.45 -6.12 -14.24
N TYR A 255 0.43 -5.13 -14.13
CA TYR A 255 0.07 -3.70 -14.12
C TYR A 255 0.02 -3.10 -15.53
N ALA A 256 0.05 -3.93 -16.58
CA ALA A 256 -0.13 -3.48 -17.96
C ALA A 256 -1.57 -2.98 -18.22
N PRO A 257 -1.78 -2.12 -19.23
CA PRO A 257 -3.12 -1.75 -19.69
C PRO A 257 -3.98 -2.98 -20.01
N GLY A 258 -5.27 -2.91 -19.71
CA GLY A 258 -6.22 -4.02 -19.84
C GLY A 258 -6.26 -4.99 -18.64
N ALA A 259 -5.33 -4.86 -17.70
CA ALA A 259 -5.31 -5.59 -16.41
C ALA A 259 -5.29 -4.63 -15.21
N ARG A 260 -4.50 -3.56 -15.29
CA ARG A 260 -4.35 -2.58 -14.21
C ARG A 260 -5.69 -1.98 -13.79
N GLY A 261 -5.93 -1.90 -12.48
CA GLY A 261 -7.21 -1.49 -11.91
C GLY A 261 -8.04 -2.72 -11.56
N TRP A 262 -8.85 -3.22 -12.49
CA TRP A 262 -9.79 -4.31 -12.20
C TRP A 262 -9.11 -5.59 -11.70
N TYR A 263 -7.98 -5.99 -12.29
CA TYR A 263 -7.28 -7.21 -11.84
C TYR A 263 -6.36 -6.90 -10.67
N THR A 264 -5.56 -5.84 -10.74
CA THR A 264 -4.54 -5.56 -9.71
C THR A 264 -5.15 -5.15 -8.37
N GLU A 265 -6.19 -4.31 -8.37
CA GLU A 265 -6.92 -3.95 -7.16
C GLU A 265 -7.85 -5.09 -6.76
N GLY A 266 -8.52 -5.74 -7.72
CA GLY A 266 -9.42 -6.87 -7.44
C GLY A 266 -8.70 -8.05 -6.77
N LEU A 267 -7.48 -8.38 -7.21
CA LEU A 267 -6.64 -9.40 -6.57
C LEU A 267 -6.22 -8.97 -5.15
N ALA A 268 -5.84 -7.71 -4.97
CA ALA A 268 -5.44 -7.19 -3.66
C ALA A 268 -6.61 -7.20 -2.66
N GLU A 269 -7.82 -6.84 -3.10
CA GLU A 269 -9.06 -6.97 -2.32
C GLU A 269 -9.39 -8.44 -2.01
N TYR A 270 -9.33 -9.31 -3.02
CA TYR A 270 -9.58 -10.74 -2.89
C TYR A 270 -8.66 -11.37 -1.81
N VAL A 271 -7.37 -11.03 -1.82
CA VAL A 271 -6.42 -11.50 -0.80
C VAL A 271 -6.74 -10.87 0.56
N ALA A 272 -7.01 -9.57 0.62
CA ALA A 272 -7.21 -8.85 1.87
C ALA A 272 -8.50 -9.20 2.61
N VAL A 273 -9.56 -9.54 1.88
CA VAL A 273 -10.83 -9.96 2.47
C VAL A 273 -10.80 -11.41 2.93
N THR A 274 -9.84 -12.21 2.44
CA THR A 274 -9.71 -13.61 2.85
C THR A 274 -9.53 -13.69 4.37
N PRO A 275 -10.35 -14.49 5.10
CA PRO A 275 -10.28 -14.55 6.55
C PRO A 275 -8.89 -14.92 7.06
N TYR A 276 -8.31 -14.01 7.84
CA TYR A 276 -6.99 -14.16 8.45
C TYR A 276 -7.10 -14.24 9.98
N ARG A 277 -6.38 -15.19 10.58
CA ARG A 277 -6.21 -15.26 12.04
C ARG A 277 -4.85 -15.84 12.39
N SER A 278 -4.02 -15.05 13.06
CA SER A 278 -2.76 -15.50 13.69
C SER A 278 -1.83 -16.29 12.74
N GLY A 279 -1.44 -15.69 11.61
CA GLY A 279 -0.54 -16.32 10.63
C GLY A 279 -1.22 -17.28 9.66
N LYS A 280 -2.56 -17.42 9.72
CA LYS A 280 -3.31 -18.35 8.89
C LYS A 280 -4.39 -17.66 8.06
N PHE A 281 -4.45 -17.96 6.77
CA PHE A 281 -5.56 -17.61 5.89
C PHE A 281 -6.47 -18.81 5.65
N SER A 282 -7.77 -18.66 5.89
CA SER A 282 -8.79 -19.67 5.59
C SER A 282 -9.42 -19.37 4.22
N CYS A 283 -8.99 -20.10 3.20
CA CYS A 283 -9.29 -19.80 1.79
C CYS A 283 -10.57 -20.49 1.28
N ASN A 284 -11.16 -21.41 2.05
CA ASN A 284 -12.31 -22.23 1.64
C ASN A 284 -13.63 -21.47 1.36
N ASN A 285 -13.77 -20.22 1.79
CA ASN A 285 -15.03 -19.47 1.69
C ASN A 285 -14.76 -18.01 1.29
N VAL A 286 -13.77 -17.79 0.43
CA VAL A 286 -13.35 -16.45 0.05
C VAL A 286 -14.45 -15.71 -0.70
N GLU A 287 -15.28 -16.42 -1.45
CA GLU A 287 -16.34 -15.85 -2.28
C GLU A 287 -17.44 -15.27 -1.40
N ARG A 288 -17.78 -15.93 -0.29
CA ARG A 288 -18.66 -15.38 0.73
C ARG A 288 -18.03 -14.17 1.42
N ALA A 289 -16.73 -14.22 1.72
CA ALA A 289 -16.04 -13.08 2.34
C ALA A 289 -16.05 -11.85 1.43
N VAL A 290 -15.82 -12.04 0.12
CA VAL A 290 -15.93 -11.00 -0.91
C VAL A 290 -17.36 -10.45 -0.98
N GLU A 291 -18.36 -11.33 -1.07
CA GLU A 291 -19.78 -10.96 -1.10
C GLU A 291 -20.17 -10.06 0.08
N GLU A 292 -19.91 -10.51 1.31
CA GLU A 292 -20.23 -9.77 2.54
C GLU A 292 -19.48 -8.43 2.60
N PHE A 293 -18.22 -8.41 2.16
CA PHE A 293 -17.40 -7.21 2.13
C PHE A 293 -17.88 -6.19 1.10
N VAL A 294 -18.31 -6.63 -0.09
CA VAL A 294 -18.72 -5.73 -1.17
C VAL A 294 -20.12 -5.18 -0.91
N THR A 295 -21.07 -6.03 -0.54
CA THR A 295 -22.48 -5.68 -0.36
C THR A 295 -22.73 -4.90 0.93
N GLY A 296 -22.07 -5.29 2.02
CA GLY A 296 -22.40 -4.86 3.36
C GLY A 296 -21.43 -3.85 3.96
N TYR A 297 -21.83 -3.38 5.15
CA TYR A 297 -20.95 -2.68 6.08
C TYR A 297 -20.92 -3.45 7.40
N SER A 298 -19.77 -4.03 7.74
CA SER A 298 -19.56 -4.61 9.07
C SER A 298 -19.49 -3.48 10.10
N ARG A 299 -20.55 -3.33 10.90
CA ARG A 299 -20.60 -2.41 12.05
C ARG A 299 -19.58 -2.75 13.15
N LYS A 300 -19.14 -4.02 13.22
CA LYS A 300 -18.17 -4.49 14.22
C LYS A 300 -16.74 -4.04 13.89
N ASP A 301 -16.40 -4.06 12.60
CA ASP A 301 -15.03 -3.78 12.13
C ASP A 301 -14.92 -2.48 11.31
N ASN A 302 -16.01 -1.73 11.15
CA ASN A 302 -16.16 -0.50 10.35
C ASN A 302 -15.65 -0.65 8.90
N ARG A 303 -16.05 -1.75 8.24
CA ARG A 303 -15.48 -2.22 6.96
C ARG A 303 -16.54 -2.66 5.96
N GLY A 304 -16.13 -2.68 4.70
CA GLY A 304 -16.97 -3.09 3.58
C GLY A 304 -17.14 -1.93 2.61
N ARG A 305 -17.43 -2.26 1.36
CA ARG A 305 -17.64 -1.27 0.29
C ARG A 305 -19.08 -0.72 0.30
N ALA A 306 -20.00 -1.43 0.96
CA ALA A 306 -21.40 -1.05 1.10
C ALA A 306 -22.06 -0.68 -0.25
N LEU A 307 -21.76 -1.44 -1.30
CA LEU A 307 -22.35 -1.23 -2.63
C LEU A 307 -23.80 -1.69 -2.70
N GLY A 308 -24.29 -2.40 -1.67
CA GLY A 308 -25.61 -3.01 -1.65
C GLY A 308 -25.67 -4.32 -2.43
N GLU A 309 -26.84 -4.93 -2.41
CA GLU A 309 -27.15 -6.19 -3.12
C GLU A 309 -27.56 -5.96 -4.58
N GLU A 310 -27.81 -4.71 -4.98
CA GLU A 310 -28.10 -4.32 -6.36
C GLU A 310 -27.10 -3.27 -6.83
N ILE A 311 -26.24 -3.68 -7.77
CA ILE A 311 -25.08 -2.92 -8.23
C ILE A 311 -25.30 -2.54 -9.69
N ASN A 312 -25.38 -1.25 -9.98
CA ASN A 312 -25.38 -0.75 -11.36
C ASN A 312 -23.92 -0.55 -11.79
N ALA A 313 -23.43 -1.46 -12.64
CA ALA A 313 -22.07 -1.48 -13.13
C ALA A 313 -21.98 -0.80 -14.52
N PRO A 314 -20.90 -0.09 -14.82
CA PRO A 314 -20.63 0.31 -16.20
C PRO A 314 -20.39 -0.93 -17.07
N ASP A 315 -20.65 -0.81 -18.37
CA ASP A 315 -20.11 -1.68 -19.43
C ASP A 315 -18.74 -2.29 -19.06
N LEU A 316 -18.67 -3.62 -19.11
CA LEU A 316 -17.53 -4.38 -18.63
C LEU A 316 -16.27 -4.15 -19.48
N GLU A 317 -16.41 -4.01 -20.79
CA GLU A 317 -15.27 -3.71 -21.66
C GLU A 317 -14.68 -2.35 -21.31
N LYS A 318 -15.52 -1.32 -21.16
CA LYS A 318 -15.09 0.02 -20.75
C LYS A 318 -14.47 -0.01 -19.36
N TYR A 319 -15.08 -0.72 -18.41
CA TYR A 319 -14.59 -0.87 -17.05
C TYR A 319 -13.20 -1.49 -16.98
N MET A 320 -12.98 -2.60 -17.68
CA MET A 320 -11.70 -3.31 -17.69
C MET A 320 -10.59 -2.54 -18.42
N ASN A 321 -10.94 -1.53 -19.21
CA ASN A 321 -10.01 -0.70 -19.97
C ASN A 321 -9.89 0.74 -19.46
N MET A 322 -10.49 1.07 -18.31
CA MET A 322 -10.29 2.36 -17.65
C MET A 322 -8.80 2.63 -17.40
N SER A 323 -8.37 3.87 -17.57
CA SER A 323 -7.08 4.29 -17.05
C SER A 323 -7.08 4.19 -15.52
N TYR A 324 -5.90 4.04 -14.91
CA TYR A 324 -5.82 3.95 -13.46
C TYR A 324 -6.32 5.21 -12.73
N GLY A 325 -6.23 6.38 -13.38
CA GLY A 325 -6.80 7.62 -12.85
C GLY A 325 -8.33 7.59 -12.81
N GLU A 326 -8.97 7.15 -13.89
CA GLU A 326 -10.43 6.96 -13.93
C GLU A 326 -10.89 5.89 -12.94
N PHE A 327 -10.13 4.80 -12.83
CA PHE A 327 -10.43 3.72 -11.91
C PHE A 327 -10.38 4.18 -10.44
N THR A 328 -9.41 5.01 -10.06
CA THR A 328 -9.28 5.47 -8.68
C THR A 328 -10.22 6.62 -8.33
N ALA A 329 -10.77 7.33 -9.34
CA ALA A 329 -11.74 8.42 -9.13
C ALA A 329 -13.02 7.95 -8.42
N ASN A 330 -13.44 6.69 -8.61
CA ASN A 330 -14.51 6.05 -7.84
C ASN A 330 -13.99 4.79 -7.13
N GLY A 331 -12.90 4.93 -6.37
CA GLY A 331 -12.18 3.82 -5.77
C GLY A 331 -13.05 2.91 -4.89
N ASN A 332 -14.03 3.43 -4.13
CA ASN A 332 -14.88 2.57 -3.33
C ASN A 332 -15.70 1.58 -4.17
N PHE A 333 -16.38 2.09 -5.21
CA PHE A 333 -17.17 1.27 -6.11
C PHE A 333 -16.28 0.34 -6.94
N ASN A 334 -15.26 0.90 -7.58
CA ASN A 334 -14.40 0.15 -8.51
C ASN A 334 -13.63 -0.96 -7.79
N TYR A 335 -13.19 -0.76 -6.55
CA TYR A 335 -12.47 -1.82 -5.83
C TYR A 335 -13.42 -2.95 -5.44
N GLY A 336 -14.65 -2.63 -5.05
CA GLY A 336 -15.69 -3.62 -4.76
C GLY A 336 -16.09 -4.44 -6.00
N LEU A 337 -16.38 -3.77 -7.11
CA LEU A 337 -16.71 -4.43 -8.37
C LEU A 337 -15.54 -5.27 -8.90
N ALA A 338 -14.31 -4.78 -8.81
CA ALA A 338 -13.11 -5.53 -9.16
C ALA A 338 -12.94 -6.81 -8.33
N ALA A 339 -13.20 -6.75 -7.01
CA ALA A 339 -13.17 -7.93 -6.16
C ALA A 339 -14.20 -8.98 -6.60
N LEU A 340 -15.42 -8.56 -6.98
CA LEU A 340 -16.46 -9.46 -7.51
C LEU A 340 -16.03 -10.09 -8.85
N ILE A 341 -15.47 -9.30 -9.77
CA ILE A 341 -15.03 -9.76 -11.10
C ILE A 341 -13.85 -10.74 -10.99
N VAL A 342 -12.82 -10.40 -10.20
CA VAL A 342 -11.68 -11.31 -9.98
C VAL A 342 -12.16 -12.61 -9.34
N THR A 343 -13.03 -12.54 -8.33
CA THR A 343 -13.59 -13.74 -7.69
C THR A 343 -14.39 -14.60 -8.66
N TYR A 344 -15.19 -14.00 -9.55
CA TYR A 344 -15.87 -14.72 -10.62
C TYR A 344 -14.88 -15.49 -11.49
N PHE A 345 -13.82 -14.83 -11.94
CA PHE A 345 -12.81 -15.47 -12.77
C PHE A 345 -12.02 -16.56 -12.05
N CYS A 346 -11.82 -16.43 -10.74
CA CYS A 346 -11.14 -17.45 -9.94
C CYS A 346 -11.98 -18.71 -9.74
N HIS A 347 -13.31 -18.57 -9.52
CA HIS A 347 -14.13 -19.64 -8.93
C HIS A 347 -15.40 -20.01 -9.70
N TYR A 348 -15.86 -19.18 -10.63
CA TYR A 348 -17.15 -19.37 -11.31
C TYR A 348 -17.07 -19.43 -12.84
N ASP A 349 -16.01 -18.90 -13.42
CA ASP A 349 -15.82 -18.92 -14.86
C ASP A 349 -15.47 -20.34 -15.35
N GLY A 350 -16.13 -20.81 -16.40
CA GLY A 350 -15.93 -22.16 -16.92
C GLY A 350 -16.16 -23.24 -15.86
N GLU A 351 -15.14 -24.07 -15.62
CA GLU A 351 -15.15 -25.14 -14.62
C GLU A 351 -14.85 -24.65 -13.18
N GLY A 352 -14.66 -23.34 -12.98
CA GLY A 352 -14.36 -22.76 -11.67
C GLY A 352 -12.93 -22.98 -11.18
N ASP A 353 -11.99 -23.24 -12.09
CA ASP A 353 -10.58 -23.51 -11.82
C ASP A 353 -9.65 -22.33 -12.16
N GLY A 354 -10.23 -21.23 -12.64
CA GLY A 354 -9.53 -20.03 -13.06
C GLY A 354 -8.83 -20.11 -14.42
N GLU A 355 -9.09 -21.12 -15.25
CA GLU A 355 -8.30 -21.37 -16.45
C GLU A 355 -8.26 -20.18 -17.43
N ASN A 356 -9.39 -19.49 -17.66
CA ASN A 356 -9.43 -18.32 -18.53
C ASN A 356 -8.61 -17.15 -17.97
N LEU A 357 -8.62 -16.95 -16.65
CA LEU A 357 -7.77 -15.96 -15.98
C LEU A 357 -6.29 -16.33 -16.09
N LYS A 358 -5.93 -17.60 -15.89
CA LYS A 358 -4.56 -18.07 -16.08
C LYS A 358 -4.11 -17.82 -17.52
N ASN A 359 -4.94 -18.09 -18.51
CA ASN A 359 -4.63 -17.83 -19.93
C ASN A 359 -4.47 -16.34 -20.25
N PHE A 360 -5.29 -15.47 -19.66
CA PHE A 360 -5.10 -14.02 -19.70
C PHE A 360 -3.75 -13.60 -19.12
N LEU A 361 -3.40 -14.08 -17.93
CA LEU A 361 -2.15 -13.73 -17.25
C LEU A 361 -0.92 -14.30 -17.98
N ARG A 362 -1.01 -15.49 -18.58
CA ARG A 362 0.02 -16.05 -19.46
C ARG A 362 0.26 -15.16 -20.69
N ALA A 363 -0.80 -14.64 -21.31
CA ALA A 363 -0.68 -13.74 -22.44
C ALA A 363 0.03 -12.43 -22.06
N LEU A 364 -0.33 -11.82 -20.92
CA LEU A 364 0.38 -10.64 -20.41
C LEU A 364 1.85 -10.93 -20.11
N ALA A 365 2.16 -12.09 -19.52
CA ALA A 365 3.53 -12.50 -19.24
C ALA A 365 4.37 -12.68 -20.52
N LYS A 366 3.74 -13.11 -21.63
CA LYS A 366 4.37 -13.19 -22.96
C LYS A 366 4.52 -11.82 -23.65
N GLY A 367 4.04 -10.74 -23.02
CA GLY A 367 4.10 -9.39 -23.55
C GLY A 367 3.00 -9.06 -24.56
N GLU A 368 1.92 -9.84 -24.60
CA GLU A 368 0.75 -9.50 -25.41
C GLU A 368 0.08 -8.22 -24.87
N SER A 369 -0.55 -7.45 -25.75
CA SER A 369 -1.30 -6.27 -25.34
C SER A 369 -2.53 -6.65 -24.50
N GLY A 370 -3.03 -5.74 -23.67
CA GLY A 370 -4.24 -5.97 -22.87
C GLY A 370 -5.42 -6.48 -23.69
N LYS A 371 -5.62 -5.94 -24.90
CA LYS A 371 -6.70 -6.37 -25.80
C LYS A 371 -6.51 -7.80 -26.30
N GLU A 372 -5.28 -8.20 -26.64
CA GLU A 372 -5.00 -9.58 -27.07
C GLU A 372 -5.11 -10.57 -25.91
N ALA A 373 -4.63 -10.18 -24.73
CA ALA A 373 -4.79 -10.96 -23.51
C ALA A 373 -6.27 -11.14 -23.16
N GLN A 374 -7.09 -10.09 -23.25
CA GLN A 374 -8.54 -10.14 -22.98
C GLN A 374 -9.27 -11.14 -23.89
N LYS A 375 -8.81 -11.36 -25.14
CA LYS A 375 -9.38 -12.44 -25.98
C LYS A 375 -9.22 -13.82 -25.36
N LYS A 376 -8.11 -14.07 -24.64
CA LYS A 376 -7.89 -15.31 -23.90
C LYS A 376 -8.83 -15.42 -22.69
N LEU A 377 -9.06 -14.30 -22.01
CA LEU A 377 -10.02 -14.22 -20.89
C LEU A 377 -11.46 -14.48 -21.34
N LEU A 378 -11.86 -13.92 -22.49
CA LEU A 378 -13.19 -14.08 -23.06
C LEU A 378 -13.46 -15.52 -23.53
N ALA A 379 -12.42 -16.27 -23.90
CA ALA A 379 -12.53 -17.68 -24.31
C ALA A 379 -13.58 -17.91 -25.42
N GLY A 380 -13.68 -16.96 -26.37
CA GLY A 380 -14.62 -17.02 -27.50
C GLY A 380 -15.94 -16.29 -27.27
N ARG A 381 -16.22 -15.83 -26.04
CA ARG A 381 -17.41 -15.03 -25.71
C ARG A 381 -17.27 -13.57 -26.16
N THR A 382 -18.41 -12.88 -26.29
CA THR A 382 -18.45 -11.41 -26.28
C THR A 382 -18.43 -10.87 -24.84
N PHE A 383 -18.21 -9.56 -24.67
CA PHE A 383 -18.35 -8.93 -23.36
C PHE A 383 -19.79 -9.01 -22.83
N ASP A 384 -20.81 -8.82 -23.66
CA ASP A 384 -22.22 -8.98 -23.26
C ASP A 384 -22.55 -10.38 -22.73
N GLU A 385 -21.94 -11.42 -23.32
CA GLU A 385 -22.09 -12.80 -22.84
C GLU A 385 -21.40 -12.98 -21.48
N LEU A 386 -20.19 -12.44 -21.33
CA LEU A 386 -19.45 -12.46 -20.07
C LEU A 386 -20.17 -11.67 -18.96
N GLU A 387 -20.77 -10.51 -19.27
CA GLU A 387 -21.58 -9.73 -18.33
C GLU A 387 -22.77 -10.53 -17.81
N LYS A 388 -23.48 -11.24 -18.72
CA LYS A 388 -24.59 -12.12 -18.35
C LYS A 388 -24.12 -13.28 -17.47
N ASP A 389 -22.97 -13.87 -17.77
CA ASP A 389 -22.39 -14.94 -16.95
C ASP A 389 -22.03 -14.44 -15.54
N ILE A 390 -21.35 -13.29 -15.44
CA ILE A 390 -20.98 -12.66 -14.17
C ILE A 390 -22.23 -12.33 -13.35
N ALA A 391 -23.21 -11.64 -13.95
CA ALA A 391 -24.45 -11.26 -13.30
C ALA A 391 -25.24 -12.49 -12.83
N LYS A 392 -25.31 -13.54 -13.66
CA LYS A 392 -25.98 -14.80 -13.32
C LYS A 392 -25.33 -15.48 -12.12
N GLN A 393 -24.00 -15.58 -12.08
CA GLN A 393 -23.31 -16.26 -10.97
C GLN A 393 -23.48 -15.50 -9.64
N TRP A 394 -23.32 -14.17 -9.67
CA TRP A 394 -23.51 -13.35 -8.47
C TRP A 394 -24.97 -13.30 -8.01
N SER A 395 -25.95 -13.34 -8.92
CA SER A 395 -27.37 -13.35 -8.55
C SER A 395 -27.77 -14.59 -7.74
N ARG A 396 -27.13 -15.75 -7.99
CA ARG A 396 -27.31 -16.98 -7.21
C ARG A 396 -26.86 -16.84 -5.75
N ARG A 397 -26.06 -15.81 -5.48
CA ARG A 397 -25.53 -15.45 -4.16
C ARG A 397 -26.19 -14.18 -3.60
N GLY A 398 -27.29 -13.72 -4.19
CA GLY A 398 -28.01 -12.53 -3.71
C GLY A 398 -27.44 -11.20 -4.17
N VAL A 399 -26.42 -11.17 -5.05
CA VAL A 399 -25.86 -9.94 -5.59
C VAL A 399 -26.29 -9.76 -7.04
N LYS A 400 -27.16 -8.80 -7.31
CA LYS A 400 -27.62 -8.43 -8.65
C LYS A 400 -26.69 -7.38 -9.23
N ILE A 401 -26.07 -7.71 -10.36
CA ILE A 401 -25.20 -6.77 -11.09
C ILE A 401 -25.89 -6.44 -12.41
N ASN A 402 -26.23 -5.17 -12.61
CA ASN A 402 -26.83 -4.64 -13.83
C ASN A 402 -25.74 -3.87 -14.59
N PHE A 403 -25.20 -4.47 -15.67
CA PHE A 403 -24.27 -3.78 -16.57
C PHE A 403 -25.03 -2.82 -17.50
N LEU A 404 -24.46 -1.64 -17.76
CA LEU A 404 -25.08 -0.49 -18.46
C LEU A 404 -24.51 -0.23 -19.85
#